data_AF-A0A061AYQ2-F1
#
_entry.id   AF-A0A061AYQ2-F1
#
_cell.length_a   1.000
_cell.length_b   1.000
_cell.length_c   1.000
_cell.angle_alpha   90.00
_cell.angle_beta   90.00
_cell.angle_gamma   90.00
#
_symmetry.space_group_name_H-M   'P 1'
#
loop_
_entity.id
_entity.type
_entity.pdbx_description
1 polymer ?
#
loop_
_entity_poly.entity_id
_entity_poly.type
_entity_poly.pdbx_seq_one_letter_code
_entity_poly.pdbx_strand_id
1 'polypeptide(L)'
;MALSISIHPWRVIAAINVAFFSLFLVLAAFPLVHIARVAFKRFTRIVILITLLYCTKIASGGLLLYLLGHLSDSNSNKEINIFIASMVLASLAPAFLLMCNFKLVGYINHLERGDNVPKKHVTLFGHIFSLRRNIVTLLRGTSEERLDATEGIYWTLVIVTIALSSAGNGVSSSNYTAARGLIRAAGILYLIEWIILIGLIVYAIRTVIVMKRVTYQKYVNFLLILAAIAAIFVGVRVCAYIAQAFTLKKGYYGFGQSRFSYLTGEWKLYAFVTFMPECIASGIWVVILWCLSKHLKHERYNTGSESPLVPKADDSDS
;
A
#
# COMPACT_ATOMS: atom_id res chain seq x y z
N MET A 1 25.10 -39.23 13.47
CA MET A 1 24.89 -38.66 12.13
C MET A 1 23.93 -37.49 12.29
N ALA A 2 24.44 -36.27 12.41
CA ALA A 2 23.58 -35.09 12.56
C ALA A 2 22.99 -34.78 11.18
N LEU A 3 21.67 -34.89 11.04
CA LEU A 3 20.95 -34.40 9.86
C LEU A 3 21.11 -32.87 9.85
N SER A 4 22.13 -32.34 9.16
CA SER A 4 22.21 -30.90 8.92
C SER A 4 21.13 -30.57 7.89
N ILE A 5 19.93 -30.27 8.36
CA ILE A 5 18.90 -29.67 7.52
C ILE A 5 19.44 -28.29 7.13
N SER A 6 20.03 -28.22 5.93
CA SER A 6 20.41 -26.97 5.30
C SER A 6 19.14 -26.20 4.97
N ILE A 7 18.68 -25.35 5.90
CA ILE A 7 17.53 -24.49 5.67
C ILE A 7 17.99 -23.33 4.79
N HIS A 8 17.52 -23.32 3.55
CA HIS A 8 17.80 -22.24 2.61
C HIS A 8 17.22 -20.91 3.16
N PRO A 9 18.01 -19.83 3.33
CA PRO A 9 17.57 -18.57 3.95
C PRO A 9 16.32 -17.95 3.31
N TRP A 10 16.15 -18.14 2.01
CA TRP A 10 14.99 -17.65 1.27
C TRP A 10 13.68 -18.36 1.63
N ARG A 11 13.73 -19.63 2.06
CA ARG A 11 12.55 -20.32 2.60
C ARG A 11 12.14 -19.71 3.94
N VAL A 12 13.10 -19.33 4.77
CA VAL A 12 12.84 -18.66 6.06
C VAL A 12 12.21 -17.29 5.82
N ILE A 13 12.76 -16.49 4.91
CA ILE A 13 12.20 -15.17 4.56
C ILE A 13 10.79 -15.30 3.99
N ALA A 14 10.56 -16.26 3.09
CA ALA A 14 9.23 -16.49 2.51
C ALA A 14 8.21 -16.91 3.58
N ALA A 15 8.59 -17.81 4.48
CA ALA A 15 7.74 -18.24 5.59
C ALA A 15 7.43 -17.10 6.57
N ILE A 16 8.43 -16.29 6.94
CA ILE A 16 8.23 -15.09 7.77
C ILE A 16 7.28 -14.12 7.07
N ASN A 17 7.45 -13.89 5.77
CA ASN A 17 6.58 -13.01 4.99
C ASN A 17 5.11 -13.50 5.02
N VAL A 18 4.87 -14.79 4.74
CA VAL A 18 3.52 -15.39 4.81
C VAL A 18 2.93 -15.25 6.21
N ALA A 19 3.69 -15.64 7.25
CA ALA A 19 3.22 -15.60 8.64
C ALA A 19 2.84 -14.16 9.06
N PHE A 20 3.70 -13.19 8.73
CA PHE A 20 3.52 -11.81 9.14
C PHE A 20 2.32 -11.13 8.47
N PHE A 21 2.18 -11.29 7.15
CA PHE A 21 1.04 -10.71 6.43
C PHE A 21 -0.27 -11.46 6.71
N SER A 22 -0.22 -12.75 7.04
CA SER A 22 -1.39 -13.49 7.53
C SER A 22 -1.85 -12.96 8.89
N LEU A 23 -0.91 -12.72 9.82
CA LEU A 23 -1.22 -12.12 11.12
C LEU A 23 -1.85 -10.73 10.94
N PHE A 24 -1.31 -9.89 10.07
CA PHE A 24 -1.88 -8.57 9.79
C PHE A 24 -3.25 -8.65 9.13
N LEU A 25 -3.48 -9.59 8.23
CA LEU A 25 -4.80 -9.81 7.67
C LEU A 25 -5.81 -10.19 8.76
N VAL A 26 -5.44 -11.08 9.69
CA VAL A 26 -6.30 -11.46 10.83
C VAL A 26 -6.57 -10.26 11.75
N LEU A 27 -5.53 -9.51 12.13
CA LEU A 27 -5.66 -8.32 12.99
C LEU A 27 -6.46 -7.20 12.32
N ALA A 28 -6.41 -7.10 11.00
CA ALA A 28 -7.18 -6.14 10.21
C ALA A 28 -8.59 -6.64 9.89
N ALA A 29 -8.88 -7.94 9.98
CA ALA A 29 -10.17 -8.50 9.56
C ALA A 29 -11.35 -7.86 10.30
N PHE A 30 -11.26 -7.73 11.63
CA PHE A 30 -12.31 -7.10 12.44
C PHE A 30 -12.57 -5.63 12.03
N PRO A 31 -11.58 -4.71 12.06
CA PRO A 31 -11.82 -3.33 11.67
C PRO A 31 -12.21 -3.19 10.19
N LEU A 32 -11.66 -4.02 9.29
CA LEU A 32 -12.04 -4.02 7.87
C LEU A 32 -13.52 -4.39 7.69
N VAL A 33 -14.00 -5.45 8.34
CA VAL A 33 -15.41 -5.86 8.28
C VAL A 33 -16.31 -4.79 8.89
N HIS A 34 -15.93 -4.20 10.01
CA HIS A 34 -16.71 -3.13 10.64
C HIS A 34 -16.80 -1.89 9.74
N ILE A 35 -15.67 -1.40 9.22
CA ILE A 35 -15.63 -0.27 8.27
C ILE A 35 -16.46 -0.60 7.02
N ALA A 36 -16.32 -1.82 6.50
CA ALA A 36 -17.08 -2.27 5.33
C ALA A 36 -18.59 -2.35 5.60
N ARG A 37 -19.04 -2.61 6.83
CA ARG A 37 -20.47 -2.60 7.17
C ARG A 37 -21.01 -1.19 7.40
N VAL A 38 -20.29 -0.37 8.17
CA VAL A 38 -20.79 0.92 8.65
C VAL A 38 -20.61 2.03 7.62
N ALA A 39 -19.52 2.00 6.86
CA ALA A 39 -19.15 3.09 5.97
C ALA A 39 -18.59 2.57 4.64
N PHE A 40 -19.18 1.48 4.11
CA PHE A 40 -18.73 0.83 2.87
C PHE A 40 -18.43 1.86 1.79
N LYS A 41 -19.45 2.63 1.37
CA LYS A 41 -19.34 3.60 0.27
C LYS A 41 -18.19 4.61 0.44
N ARG A 42 -17.82 4.95 1.68
CA ARG A 42 -16.74 5.92 1.98
C ARG A 42 -15.35 5.28 1.98
N PHE A 43 -15.22 4.04 2.45
CA PHE A 43 -13.92 3.39 2.68
C PHE A 43 -13.65 2.14 1.82
N THR A 44 -14.56 1.73 0.93
CA THR A 44 -14.43 0.52 0.10
C THR A 44 -13.06 0.43 -0.57
N ARG A 45 -12.52 1.54 -1.10
CA ARG A 45 -11.21 1.54 -1.76
C ARG A 45 -10.07 1.20 -0.81
N ILE A 46 -10.03 1.81 0.38
CA ILE A 46 -8.98 1.54 1.38
C ILE A 46 -9.05 0.08 1.83
N VAL A 47 -10.26 -0.42 2.08
CA VAL A 47 -10.48 -1.83 2.45
C VAL A 47 -9.97 -2.75 1.34
N ILE A 48 -10.41 -2.54 0.09
CA ILE A 48 -9.98 -3.36 -1.06
C ILE A 48 -8.46 -3.32 -1.22
N LEU A 49 -7.84 -2.15 -1.15
CA LEU A 49 -6.39 -2.01 -1.38
C LEU A 49 -5.56 -2.71 -0.31
N ILE A 50 -5.95 -2.60 0.96
CA ILE A 50 -5.25 -3.28 2.06
C ILE A 50 -5.46 -4.80 1.99
N THR A 51 -6.68 -5.25 1.69
CA THR A 51 -6.95 -6.68 1.50
C THR A 51 -6.16 -7.21 0.31
N LEU A 52 -6.11 -6.50 -0.82
CA LEU A 52 -5.30 -6.88 -1.98
C LEU A 52 -3.80 -6.92 -1.65
N LEU A 53 -3.29 -5.93 -0.90
CA LEU A 53 -1.90 -5.93 -0.44
C LEU A 53 -1.57 -7.20 0.37
N TYR A 54 -2.39 -7.52 1.38
CA TYR A 54 -2.11 -8.69 2.23
C TYR A 54 -2.30 -10.01 1.47
N CYS A 55 -3.38 -10.15 0.69
CA CYS A 55 -3.62 -11.35 -0.10
C CYS A 55 -2.51 -11.58 -1.13
N THR A 56 -2.08 -10.54 -1.85
CA THR A 56 -0.97 -10.65 -2.79
C THR A 56 0.31 -11.05 -2.07
N LYS A 57 0.63 -10.47 -0.91
CA LYS A 57 1.82 -10.85 -0.13
C LYS A 57 1.78 -12.30 0.34
N ILE A 58 0.66 -12.76 0.89
CA ILE A 58 0.47 -14.15 1.36
C ILE A 58 0.59 -15.14 0.21
N ALA A 59 -0.20 -14.97 -0.86
CA ALA A 59 -0.19 -15.85 -2.02
C ALA A 59 1.21 -15.97 -2.62
N SER A 60 1.94 -14.87 -2.59
CA SER A 60 3.25 -14.79 -3.18
C SER A 60 4.37 -15.44 -2.36
N GLY A 61 4.33 -15.29 -1.03
CA GLY A 61 5.22 -16.04 -0.16
C GLY A 61 4.92 -17.55 -0.22
N GLY A 62 3.64 -17.92 -0.34
CA GLY A 62 3.21 -19.30 -0.56
C GLY A 62 3.73 -19.88 -1.88
N LEU A 63 3.61 -19.12 -2.98
CA LEU A 63 4.16 -19.50 -4.28
C LEU A 63 5.67 -19.69 -4.23
N LEU A 64 6.40 -18.78 -3.56
CA LEU A 64 7.84 -18.89 -3.38
C LEU A 64 8.23 -20.15 -2.60
N LEU A 65 7.52 -20.47 -1.52
CA LEU A 65 7.72 -21.70 -0.75
C LEU A 65 7.44 -22.95 -1.58
N TYR A 66 6.36 -22.95 -2.37
CA TYR A 66 6.01 -24.05 -3.28
C TYR A 66 7.10 -24.28 -4.33
N LEU A 67 7.54 -23.23 -5.03
CA LEU A 67 8.60 -23.31 -6.04
C LEU A 67 9.94 -23.76 -5.44
N LEU A 68 10.27 -23.30 -4.23
CA LEU A 68 11.48 -23.73 -3.52
C LEU A 68 11.40 -25.17 -3.03
N GLY A 69 10.22 -25.65 -2.61
CA GLY A 69 9.99 -26.97 -2.02
C GLY A 69 9.80 -28.09 -3.05
N HIS A 70 9.15 -27.82 -4.18
CA HIS A 70 8.72 -28.85 -5.12
C HIS A 70 9.65 -29.04 -6.33
N LEU A 71 10.36 -28.00 -6.77
CA LEU A 71 11.23 -28.06 -7.95
C LEU A 71 12.67 -28.53 -7.61
N SER A 72 12.84 -29.51 -6.72
CA SER A 72 14.12 -29.82 -6.05
C SER A 72 15.34 -30.12 -6.96
N ASP A 73 15.16 -30.34 -8.26
CA ASP A 73 16.27 -30.75 -9.14
C ASP A 73 16.72 -29.64 -10.13
N SER A 74 17.90 -29.09 -9.84
CA SER A 74 18.97 -28.52 -10.70
C SER A 74 18.68 -27.70 -11.99
N ASN A 75 17.48 -27.21 -12.27
CA ASN A 75 17.26 -26.39 -13.47
C ASN A 75 17.49 -24.88 -13.22
N SER A 76 18.39 -24.27 -14.00
CA SER A 76 18.67 -22.81 -14.02
C SER A 76 17.43 -21.93 -14.22
N ASN A 77 16.38 -22.46 -14.85
CA ASN A 77 15.07 -21.81 -14.98
C ASN A 77 14.35 -21.59 -13.63
N LYS A 78 14.71 -22.35 -12.59
CA LYS A 78 14.13 -22.26 -11.24
C LYS A 78 14.54 -20.98 -10.52
N GLU A 79 15.83 -20.62 -10.58
CA GLU A 79 16.34 -19.39 -9.95
C GLU A 79 15.75 -18.15 -10.62
N ILE A 80 15.58 -18.19 -11.95
CA ILE A 80 14.98 -17.12 -12.74
C ILE A 80 13.49 -16.93 -12.38
N ASN A 81 12.72 -18.01 -12.29
CA ASN A 81 11.30 -17.93 -11.93
C ASN A 81 11.07 -17.46 -10.48
N ILE A 82 11.92 -17.91 -9.56
CA ILE A 82 11.92 -17.47 -8.15
C ILE A 82 12.29 -15.98 -8.05
N PHE A 83 13.29 -15.55 -8.81
CA PHE A 83 13.71 -14.16 -8.88
C PHE A 83 12.60 -13.25 -9.42
N ILE A 84 12.00 -13.61 -10.57
CA ILE A 84 10.91 -12.84 -11.19
C ILE A 84 9.71 -12.73 -10.26
N ALA A 85 9.29 -13.84 -9.64
CA ALA A 85 8.23 -13.81 -8.64
C ALA A 85 8.60 -12.82 -7.52
N SER A 86 9.74 -13.02 -6.84
CA SER A 86 10.15 -12.15 -5.72
C SER A 86 10.25 -10.66 -6.07
N MET A 87 10.68 -10.33 -7.28
CA MET A 87 10.88 -8.94 -7.73
C MET A 87 9.57 -8.25 -8.12
N VAL A 88 8.67 -8.93 -8.83
CA VAL A 88 7.33 -8.39 -9.16
C VAL A 88 6.54 -8.11 -7.89
N LEU A 89 6.71 -8.93 -6.85
CA LEU A 89 6.02 -8.80 -5.57
C LEU A 89 6.62 -7.73 -4.65
N ALA A 90 7.95 -7.56 -4.70
CA ALA A 90 8.66 -6.49 -4.03
C ALA A 90 8.23 -5.11 -4.57
N SER A 91 7.88 -5.03 -5.86
CA SER A 91 7.42 -3.78 -6.48
C SER A 91 5.98 -3.39 -6.15
N LEU A 92 5.06 -4.33 -5.93
CA LEU A 92 3.63 -3.98 -5.75
C LEU A 92 3.31 -3.39 -4.37
N ALA A 93 4.01 -3.82 -3.32
CA ALA A 93 3.79 -3.35 -1.95
C ALA A 93 3.86 -1.83 -1.77
N PRO A 94 4.94 -1.14 -2.21
CA PRO A 94 5.03 0.30 -2.05
C PRO A 94 3.89 1.03 -2.77
N ALA A 95 3.45 0.54 -3.94
CA ALA A 95 2.30 1.11 -4.65
C ALA A 95 1.02 1.04 -3.82
N PHE A 96 0.68 -0.14 -3.27
CA PHE A 96 -0.53 -0.27 -2.44
C PHE A 96 -0.46 0.60 -1.18
N LEU A 97 0.69 0.66 -0.51
CA LEU A 97 0.87 1.51 0.68
C LEU A 97 0.78 3.00 0.35
N LEU A 98 1.33 3.43 -0.79
CA LEU A 98 1.21 4.80 -1.32
C LEU A 98 -0.25 5.14 -1.65
N MET A 99 -0.97 4.22 -2.31
CA MET A 99 -2.40 4.39 -2.63
C MET A 99 -3.26 4.51 -1.38
N CYS A 100 -3.01 3.67 -0.36
CA CYS A 100 -3.74 3.71 0.90
C CYS A 100 -3.50 5.05 1.61
N ASN A 101 -2.25 5.49 1.72
CA ASN A 101 -1.90 6.75 2.41
C ASN A 101 -2.52 7.95 1.71
N PHE A 102 -2.43 7.99 0.38
CA PHE A 102 -3.06 9.04 -0.41
C PHE A 102 -4.57 9.09 -0.17
N LYS A 103 -5.24 7.93 -0.14
CA LYS A 103 -6.69 7.86 0.09
C LYS A 103 -7.11 8.32 1.48
N LEU A 104 -6.36 7.96 2.51
CA LEU A 104 -6.64 8.38 3.87
C LEU A 104 -6.50 9.90 4.02
N VAL A 105 -5.42 10.47 3.50
CA VAL A 105 -5.18 11.92 3.58
C VAL A 105 -6.22 12.68 2.76
N GLY A 106 -6.58 12.17 1.57
CA GLY A 106 -7.68 12.72 0.77
C GLY A 106 -9.02 12.71 1.54
N TYR A 107 -9.35 11.60 2.21
CA TYR A 107 -10.55 11.51 3.03
C TYR A 107 -10.57 12.52 4.18
N ILE A 108 -9.44 12.68 4.89
CA ILE A 108 -9.31 13.67 5.97
C ILE A 108 -9.54 15.08 5.44
N ASN A 109 -8.99 15.42 4.28
CA ASN A 109 -9.21 16.72 3.65
C ASN A 109 -10.69 16.97 3.30
N HIS A 110 -11.43 15.96 2.85
CA HIS A 110 -12.86 16.09 2.55
C HIS A 110 -13.72 16.24 3.82
N LEU A 111 -13.39 15.51 4.90
CA LEU A 111 -14.10 15.65 6.17
C LEU A 111 -14.04 17.09 6.72
N GLU A 112 -12.88 17.73 6.62
CA GLU A 112 -12.68 19.10 7.13
C GLU A 112 -13.45 20.15 6.31
N ARG A 113 -13.60 19.95 5.00
CA ARG A 113 -14.35 20.86 4.12
C ARG A 113 -15.86 20.84 4.38
N GLY A 114 -16.39 19.83 5.06
CA GLY A 114 -17.82 19.68 5.29
C GLY A 114 -18.59 19.21 4.05
N ASP A 115 -17.88 18.77 3.01
CA ASP A 115 -18.48 18.23 1.81
C ASP A 115 -19.10 16.87 2.10
N ASN A 116 -20.40 16.72 1.80
CA ASN A 116 -21.05 15.43 1.78
C ASN A 116 -20.41 14.57 0.69
N VAL A 117 -19.49 13.67 1.09
CA VAL A 117 -18.91 12.49 0.41
C VAL A 117 -18.63 12.66 -1.09
N PRO A 118 -17.42 12.39 -1.60
CA PRO A 118 -17.07 12.60 -3.02
C PRO A 118 -18.14 12.06 -3.97
N LYS A 119 -18.75 12.97 -4.74
CA LYS A 119 -19.75 12.63 -5.75
C LYS A 119 -19.03 11.96 -6.92
N LYS A 120 -19.54 10.77 -7.27
CA LYS A 120 -19.16 9.90 -8.40
C LYS A 120 -17.90 9.03 -8.17
N HIS A 121 -18.14 7.73 -8.02
CA HIS A 121 -17.11 6.69 -8.10
C HIS A 121 -16.53 6.64 -9.53
N VAL A 122 -15.40 7.30 -9.78
CA VAL A 122 -14.62 7.07 -11.01
C VAL A 122 -13.90 5.73 -10.86
N THR A 123 -14.10 4.81 -11.81
CA THR A 123 -13.44 3.50 -11.81
C THR A 123 -11.93 3.65 -11.99
N LEU A 124 -11.15 2.69 -11.48
CA LEU A 124 -9.68 2.68 -11.54
C LEU A 124 -9.16 2.91 -12.98
N PHE A 125 -9.83 2.36 -13.98
CA PHE A 125 -9.54 2.56 -15.40
C PHE A 125 -10.03 3.90 -15.97
N GLY A 126 -11.09 4.50 -15.42
CA GLY A 126 -11.56 5.83 -15.82
C GLY A 126 -10.54 6.94 -15.53
N HIS A 127 -9.62 6.73 -14.58
CA HIS A 127 -8.52 7.66 -14.32
C HIS A 127 -7.50 7.72 -15.45
N ILE A 128 -7.19 6.59 -16.10
CA ILE A 128 -6.23 6.50 -17.21
C ILE A 128 -6.74 7.28 -18.43
N PHE A 129 -8.02 7.11 -18.78
CA PHE A 129 -8.64 7.80 -19.92
C PHE A 129 -8.96 9.28 -19.65
N SER A 130 -8.84 9.75 -18.40
CA SER A 130 -9.12 11.14 -18.02
C SER A 130 -7.85 11.98 -17.78
N LEU A 131 -6.65 11.47 -18.04
CA LEU A 131 -5.39 12.17 -17.74
C LEU A 131 -5.34 13.59 -18.35
N ARG A 132 -5.68 13.74 -19.64
CA ARG A 132 -5.72 15.06 -20.30
C ARG A 132 -6.69 16.01 -19.61
N ARG A 133 -7.88 15.51 -19.25
CA ARG A 133 -8.90 16.29 -18.54
C ARG A 133 -8.39 16.70 -17.15
N ASN A 134 -7.80 15.78 -16.40
CA ASN A 134 -7.26 16.06 -15.07
C ASN A 134 -6.12 17.09 -15.13
N ILE A 135 -5.23 17.04 -16.13
CA ILE A 135 -4.18 18.05 -16.32
C ILE A 135 -4.79 19.43 -16.60
N VAL A 136 -5.78 19.51 -17.49
CA VAL A 136 -6.46 20.79 -17.81
C VAL A 136 -7.17 21.34 -16.57
N THR A 137 -7.85 20.48 -15.81
CA THR A 137 -8.53 20.85 -14.56
C THR A 137 -7.54 21.24 -13.46
N LEU A 138 -6.36 20.63 -13.39
CA LEU A 138 -5.31 21.03 -12.44
C LEU A 138 -4.82 22.46 -12.71
N LEU A 139 -4.69 22.84 -13.98
CA LEU A 139 -4.20 24.16 -14.38
C LEU A 139 -5.26 25.26 -14.30
N ARG A 140 -6.53 24.92 -14.55
CA ARG A 140 -7.61 25.92 -14.77
C ARG A 140 -8.81 25.79 -13.84
N GLY A 141 -8.93 24.70 -13.09
CA GLY A 141 -10.08 24.44 -12.22
C GLY A 141 -10.05 25.21 -10.91
N THR A 142 -11.15 25.12 -10.16
CA THR A 142 -11.28 25.63 -8.79
C THR A 142 -10.42 24.84 -7.80
N SER A 143 -10.29 25.29 -6.54
CA SER A 143 -9.46 24.60 -5.54
C SER A 143 -9.94 23.17 -5.23
N GLU A 144 -11.24 22.90 -5.32
CA GLU A 144 -11.85 21.57 -5.19
C GLU A 144 -11.57 20.70 -6.41
N GLU A 145 -11.85 21.23 -7.61
CA GLU A 145 -11.60 20.51 -8.86
C GLU A 145 -10.12 20.15 -9.04
N ARG A 146 -9.21 21.00 -8.55
CA ARG A 146 -7.76 20.72 -8.52
C ARG A 146 -7.40 19.55 -7.61
N LEU A 147 -8.11 19.36 -6.49
CA LEU A 147 -7.87 18.25 -5.57
C LEU A 147 -8.29 16.92 -6.23
N ASP A 148 -9.47 16.90 -6.84
CA ASP A 148 -9.99 15.72 -7.57
C ASP A 148 -9.11 15.37 -8.78
N ALA A 149 -8.66 16.39 -9.51
CA ALA A 149 -7.70 16.23 -10.60
C ALA A 149 -6.35 15.68 -10.11
N THR A 150 -5.85 16.16 -8.96
CA THR A 150 -4.62 15.65 -8.33
C THR A 150 -4.76 14.18 -7.97
N GLU A 151 -5.91 13.79 -7.40
CA GLU A 151 -6.20 12.38 -7.14
C GLU A 151 -6.17 11.56 -8.44
N GLY A 152 -6.83 12.01 -9.49
CA GLY A 152 -6.86 11.29 -10.77
C GLY A 152 -5.48 11.14 -11.43
N ILE A 153 -4.66 12.18 -11.36
CA ILE A 153 -3.26 12.13 -11.82
C ILE A 153 -2.46 11.13 -10.97
N TYR A 154 -2.59 11.20 -9.64
CA TYR A 154 -1.88 10.30 -8.73
C TYR A 154 -2.20 8.82 -9.00
N TRP A 155 -3.48 8.46 -9.16
CA TRP A 155 -3.86 7.10 -9.51
C TRP A 155 -3.27 6.64 -10.83
N THR A 156 -3.27 7.52 -11.83
CA THR A 156 -2.70 7.21 -13.15
C THR A 156 -1.20 6.95 -13.05
N LEU A 157 -0.47 7.78 -12.27
CA LEU A 157 0.94 7.57 -11.99
C LEU A 157 1.18 6.20 -11.36
N VAL A 158 0.47 5.85 -10.28
CA VAL A 158 0.66 4.56 -9.59
C VAL A 158 0.42 3.37 -10.53
N ILE A 159 -0.62 3.40 -11.35
CA ILE A 159 -0.90 2.31 -12.30
C ILE A 159 0.21 2.18 -13.33
N VAL A 160 0.67 3.30 -13.90
CA VAL A 160 1.78 3.31 -14.86
C VAL A 160 3.06 2.79 -14.20
N THR A 161 3.34 3.19 -12.96
CA THR A 161 4.48 2.72 -12.18
C THR A 161 4.43 1.22 -11.96
N ILE A 162 3.28 0.67 -11.56
CA ILE A 162 3.07 -0.78 -11.44
C ILE A 162 3.32 -1.49 -12.77
N ALA A 163 2.79 -0.94 -13.87
CA ALA A 163 2.93 -1.54 -15.20
C ALA A 163 4.39 -1.56 -15.66
N LEU A 164 5.10 -0.43 -15.54
CA LEU A 164 6.52 -0.33 -15.88
C LEU A 164 7.39 -1.25 -15.00
N SER A 165 7.09 -1.30 -13.71
CA SER A 165 7.82 -2.15 -12.77
C SER A 165 7.61 -3.64 -13.09
N SER A 166 6.37 -4.03 -13.33
CA SER A 166 6.01 -5.41 -13.67
C SER A 166 6.58 -5.83 -15.03
N ALA A 167 6.46 -4.97 -16.05
CA ALA A 167 7.02 -5.22 -17.38
C ALA A 167 8.56 -5.30 -17.33
N GLY A 168 9.20 -4.37 -16.62
CA GLY A 168 10.65 -4.35 -16.45
C GLY A 168 11.19 -5.59 -15.74
N ASN A 169 10.51 -6.04 -14.68
CA ASN A 169 10.84 -7.29 -14.00
C ASN A 169 10.59 -8.52 -14.90
N GLY A 170 9.50 -8.52 -15.68
CA GLY A 170 9.13 -9.63 -16.57
C GLY A 170 10.10 -9.85 -17.73
N VAL A 171 10.71 -8.78 -18.27
CA VAL A 171 11.69 -8.87 -19.37
C VAL A 171 13.14 -8.87 -18.90
N SER A 172 13.38 -8.90 -17.59
CA SER A 172 14.73 -8.81 -16.99
C SER A 172 15.66 -9.96 -17.38
N SER A 173 15.11 -11.13 -17.69
CA SER A 173 15.86 -12.32 -18.12
C SER A 173 16.17 -12.37 -19.62
N SER A 174 15.33 -11.75 -20.46
CA SER A 174 15.45 -11.83 -21.92
C SER A 174 16.04 -10.57 -22.56
N ASN A 175 15.77 -9.39 -21.99
CA ASN A 175 16.25 -8.11 -22.51
C ASN A 175 16.61 -7.15 -21.37
N TYR A 176 17.84 -7.30 -20.86
CA TYR A 176 18.36 -6.51 -19.75
C TYR A 176 18.33 -4.99 -20.00
N THR A 177 18.62 -4.54 -21.23
CA THR A 177 18.64 -3.10 -21.55
C THR A 177 17.24 -2.50 -21.44
N ALA A 178 16.23 -3.17 -22.00
CA ALA A 178 14.84 -2.76 -21.88
C ALA A 178 14.35 -2.83 -20.43
N ALA A 179 14.64 -3.93 -19.73
CA ALA A 179 14.29 -4.11 -18.32
C ALA A 179 14.84 -3.00 -17.42
N ARG A 180 16.12 -2.66 -17.58
CA ARG A 180 16.78 -1.60 -16.81
C ARG A 180 16.13 -0.23 -17.05
N GLY A 181 15.77 0.08 -18.30
CA GLY A 181 15.06 1.31 -18.63
C GLY A 181 13.70 1.40 -17.93
N LEU A 182 12.91 0.33 -18.01
CA LEU A 182 11.58 0.25 -17.41
C LEU A 182 11.61 0.32 -15.87
N ILE A 183 12.51 -0.44 -15.23
CA ILE A 183 12.66 -0.46 -13.76
C ILE A 183 13.12 0.90 -13.22
N ARG A 184 14.02 1.59 -13.95
CA ARG A 184 14.45 2.95 -13.58
C ARG A 184 13.34 3.97 -13.72
N ALA A 185 12.57 3.91 -14.81
CA ALA A 185 11.42 4.79 -15.01
C ALA A 185 10.40 4.58 -13.88
N ALA A 186 10.08 3.33 -13.53
CA ALA A 186 9.21 3.02 -12.40
C ALA A 186 9.78 3.56 -11.06
N GLY A 187 11.09 3.43 -10.83
CA GLY A 187 11.73 3.98 -9.63
C GLY A 187 11.59 5.50 -9.51
N ILE A 188 11.76 6.23 -10.62
CA ILE A 188 11.57 7.68 -10.66
C ILE A 188 10.10 8.04 -10.38
N LEU A 189 9.15 7.29 -10.96
CA LEU A 189 7.73 7.55 -10.72
C LEU A 189 7.33 7.28 -9.26
N TYR A 190 7.84 6.22 -8.62
CA TYR A 190 7.63 6.00 -7.19
C TYR A 190 8.16 7.16 -6.34
N LEU A 191 9.29 7.78 -6.71
CA LEU A 191 9.80 8.96 -6.02
C LEU A 191 8.84 10.14 -6.17
N ILE A 192 8.35 10.39 -7.38
CA ILE A 192 7.39 11.46 -7.67
C ILE A 192 6.10 11.25 -6.87
N GLU A 193 5.56 10.03 -6.86
CA GLU A 193 4.37 9.67 -6.08
C GLU A 193 4.58 9.93 -4.58
N TRP A 194 5.72 9.52 -4.04
CA TRP A 194 6.06 9.74 -2.64
C TRP A 194 6.16 11.24 -2.29
N ILE A 195 6.77 12.05 -3.17
CA ILE A 195 6.85 13.51 -3.00
C ILE A 195 5.44 14.14 -3.02
N ILE A 196 4.58 13.73 -3.96
CA ILE A 196 3.18 14.20 -4.03
C ILE A 196 2.45 13.85 -2.74
N LEU A 197 2.62 12.63 -2.23
CA LEU A 197 2.01 12.19 -0.97
C LEU A 197 2.48 13.05 0.21
N ILE A 198 3.78 13.34 0.33
CA ILE A 198 4.30 14.25 1.36
C ILE A 198 3.68 15.63 1.25
N GLY A 199 3.61 16.18 0.03
CA GLY A 199 2.97 17.48 -0.22
C GLY A 199 1.53 17.51 0.26
N LEU A 200 0.77 16.43 0.02
CA LEU A 200 -0.61 16.30 0.46
C LEU A 200 -0.74 16.18 1.99
N ILE A 201 0.16 15.43 2.64
CA ILE A 201 0.21 15.31 4.11
C ILE A 201 0.49 16.68 4.75
N VAL A 202 1.49 17.41 4.24
CA VAL A 202 1.83 18.75 4.72
C VAL A 202 0.66 19.72 4.53
N TYR A 203 0.01 19.67 3.37
CA TYR A 203 -1.19 20.46 3.10
C TYR A 203 -2.33 20.13 4.09
N ALA A 204 -2.58 18.84 4.35
CA ALA A 204 -3.62 18.40 5.28
C ALA A 204 -3.33 18.88 6.70
N ILE A 205 -2.10 18.72 7.19
CA ILE A 205 -1.67 19.20 8.51
C ILE A 205 -1.87 20.72 8.64
N ARG A 206 -1.43 21.49 7.64
CA ARG A 206 -1.64 22.95 7.63
C ARG A 206 -3.12 23.32 7.70
N THR A 207 -3.95 22.62 6.94
CA THR A 207 -5.39 22.85 6.91
C THR A 207 -6.03 22.59 8.28
N VAL A 208 -5.68 21.48 8.93
CA VAL A 208 -6.20 21.12 10.26
C VAL A 208 -5.74 22.07 11.37
N ILE A 209 -4.52 22.61 11.27
CA ILE A 209 -4.03 23.64 12.21
C ILE A 209 -4.84 24.94 12.06
N VAL A 210 -5.15 25.34 10.82
CA VAL A 210 -5.83 26.61 10.53
C VAL A 210 -7.33 26.55 10.85
N MET A 211 -8.03 25.45 10.56
CA MET A 211 -9.50 25.41 10.61
C MET A 211 -10.11 25.28 12.02
N LYS A 212 -9.32 25.04 13.09
CA LYS A 212 -9.75 25.04 14.52
C LYS A 212 -11.13 24.40 14.82
N ARG A 213 -11.59 23.40 14.08
CA ARG A 213 -12.87 22.72 14.38
C ARG A 213 -12.69 21.78 15.57
N VAL A 214 -13.22 22.18 16.73
CA VAL A 214 -12.92 21.62 18.05
C VAL A 214 -13.36 20.15 18.22
N THR A 215 -14.38 19.70 17.48
CA THR A 215 -15.05 18.42 17.79
C THR A 215 -14.21 17.17 17.45
N TYR A 216 -13.35 17.22 16.42
CA TYR A 216 -12.59 16.04 15.95
C TYR A 216 -11.08 16.27 15.76
N GLN A 217 -10.58 17.47 16.08
CA GLN A 217 -9.21 17.88 15.78
C GLN A 217 -8.14 16.94 16.36
N LYS A 218 -8.28 16.49 17.61
CA LYS A 218 -7.32 15.56 18.24
C LYS A 218 -7.23 14.22 17.51
N TYR A 219 -8.37 13.71 17.05
CA TYR A 219 -8.45 12.43 16.33
C TYR A 219 -7.87 12.55 14.91
N VAL A 220 -8.27 13.60 14.18
CA VAL A 220 -7.76 13.88 12.83
C VAL A 220 -6.24 14.10 12.85
N ASN A 221 -5.74 14.86 13.82
CA ASN A 221 -4.30 15.04 14.04
C ASN A 221 -3.59 13.71 14.29
N PHE A 222 -4.17 12.84 15.11
CA PHE A 222 -3.58 11.53 15.38
C PHE A 222 -3.48 10.66 14.12
N LEU A 223 -4.54 10.60 13.30
CA LEU A 223 -4.51 9.88 12.03
C LEU A 223 -3.50 10.46 11.03
N LEU A 224 -3.38 11.78 10.94
CA LEU A 224 -2.40 12.44 10.08
C LEU A 224 -0.96 12.15 10.53
N ILE A 225 -0.71 12.11 11.84
CA ILE A 225 0.60 11.73 12.38
C ILE A 225 0.93 10.27 12.00
N LEU A 226 -0.02 9.34 12.18
CA LEU A 226 0.19 7.95 11.76
C LEU A 226 0.44 7.83 10.26
N ALA A 227 -0.30 8.57 9.43
CA ALA A 227 -0.09 8.61 7.98
C ALA A 227 1.31 9.18 7.61
N ALA A 228 1.76 10.23 8.31
CA ALA A 228 3.09 10.80 8.12
C ALA A 228 4.20 9.81 8.49
N ILE A 229 4.06 9.11 9.62
CA ILE A 229 5.01 8.06 10.03
C ILE A 229 5.02 6.93 9.00
N ALA A 230 3.86 6.45 8.57
CA ALA A 230 3.77 5.42 7.53
C ALA A 230 4.44 5.87 6.23
N ALA A 231 4.24 7.13 5.81
CA ALA A 231 4.86 7.69 4.61
C ALA A 231 6.40 7.73 4.69
N ILE A 232 6.99 7.92 5.88
CA ILE A 232 8.45 7.85 6.06
C ILE A 232 8.95 6.43 5.76
N PHE A 233 8.33 5.40 6.35
CA PHE A 233 8.73 4.01 6.13
C PHE A 233 8.50 3.55 4.68
N VAL A 234 7.41 4.00 4.06
CA VAL A 234 7.19 3.81 2.61
C VAL A 234 8.28 4.50 1.80
N GLY A 235 8.71 5.70 2.21
CA GLY A 235 9.82 6.43 1.59
C GLY A 235 11.14 5.67 1.65
N VAL A 236 11.49 5.08 2.80
CA VAL A 236 12.66 4.20 2.92
C VAL A 236 12.57 3.04 1.92
N ARG A 237 11.39 2.45 1.74
CA ARG A 237 11.17 1.36 0.78
C ARG A 237 11.33 1.83 -0.68
N VAL A 238 10.80 3.02 -1.01
CA VAL A 238 10.95 3.66 -2.32
C VAL A 238 12.42 3.95 -2.61
N CYS A 239 13.16 4.52 -1.67
CA CYS A 239 14.60 4.77 -1.80
C CYS A 239 15.39 3.47 -2.02
N ALA A 240 15.06 2.41 -1.28
CA ALA A 240 15.67 1.10 -1.48
C ALA A 240 15.34 0.53 -2.88
N TYR A 241 14.11 0.69 -3.36
CA TYR A 241 13.71 0.27 -4.70
C TYR A 241 14.48 1.05 -5.79
N ILE A 242 14.64 2.37 -5.63
CA ILE A 242 15.42 3.20 -6.54
C ILE A 242 16.89 2.77 -6.53
N ALA A 243 17.48 2.59 -5.34
CA ALA A 243 18.86 2.11 -5.24
C ALA A 243 19.04 0.78 -5.99
N GLN A 244 18.10 -0.16 -5.86
CA GLN A 244 18.10 -1.42 -6.63
C GLN A 244 17.95 -1.18 -8.15
N ALA A 245 17.02 -0.33 -8.57
CA ALA A 245 16.76 0.01 -9.96
C ALA A 245 18.00 0.58 -10.68
N PHE A 246 18.77 1.43 -9.99
CA PHE A 246 19.94 2.09 -10.58
C PHE A 246 21.21 1.24 -10.52
N THR A 247 21.30 0.29 -9.59
CA THR A 247 22.45 -0.60 -9.38
C THR A 247 22.40 -1.92 -10.15
N LEU A 248 21.28 -2.25 -10.82
CA LEU A 248 21.18 -3.37 -11.75
C LEU A 248 22.37 -3.38 -12.74
N LYS A 249 23.18 -4.45 -12.75
CA LYS A 249 24.33 -4.67 -13.66
C LYS A 249 24.14 -5.95 -14.49
N LYS A 250 24.65 -5.94 -15.73
CA LYS A 250 24.58 -7.09 -16.67
C LYS A 250 25.31 -8.30 -16.06
N GLY A 251 24.69 -9.47 -16.08
CA GLY A 251 25.29 -10.72 -15.56
C GLY A 251 25.11 -10.97 -14.05
N TYR A 252 24.57 -10.02 -13.29
CA TYR A 252 24.14 -10.24 -11.91
C TYR A 252 22.63 -10.45 -11.88
N TYR A 253 22.19 -11.68 -12.14
CA TYR A 253 20.81 -12.13 -11.84
C TYR A 253 20.57 -12.27 -10.32
N GLY A 254 21.56 -11.93 -9.49
CA GLY A 254 21.44 -11.86 -8.04
C GLY A 254 21.23 -10.42 -7.59
N PHE A 255 20.04 -10.12 -7.06
CA PHE A 255 19.75 -9.07 -6.07
C PHE A 255 20.75 -7.91 -6.03
N GLY A 256 20.66 -6.92 -6.93
CA GLY A 256 21.35 -5.62 -6.88
C GLY A 256 22.40 -5.44 -5.78
N GLN A 257 23.54 -6.15 -5.89
CA GLN A 257 24.55 -6.17 -4.83
C GLN A 257 25.55 -5.04 -5.06
N SER A 258 25.62 -4.12 -4.11
CA SER A 258 26.86 -3.38 -3.89
C SER A 258 27.88 -4.35 -3.26
N ARG A 259 29.19 -4.09 -3.43
CA ARG A 259 30.26 -4.86 -2.75
C ARG A 259 30.11 -4.90 -1.22
N PHE A 260 29.30 -4.01 -0.65
CA PHE A 260 28.96 -3.94 0.78
C PHE A 260 28.00 -5.07 1.21
N SER A 261 27.09 -5.50 0.32
CA SER A 261 26.12 -6.57 0.59
C SER A 261 26.75 -7.95 0.78
N TYR A 262 27.91 -8.17 0.16
CA TYR A 262 28.67 -9.42 0.24
C TYR A 262 29.36 -9.60 1.61
N LEU A 263 29.73 -8.49 2.26
CA LEU A 263 30.46 -8.46 3.53
C LEU A 263 29.57 -8.68 4.77
N THR A 264 28.25 -8.42 4.69
CA THR A 264 27.34 -8.48 5.86
C THR A 264 26.40 -9.70 5.91
N GLY A 265 26.43 -10.57 4.90
CA GLY A 265 25.47 -11.67 4.75
C GLY A 265 24.18 -11.18 4.08
N GLU A 266 24.01 -11.58 2.81
CA GLU A 266 23.09 -11.01 1.81
C GLU A 266 21.61 -10.93 2.24
N TRP A 267 21.14 -11.87 3.05
CA TRP A 267 19.75 -11.96 3.48
C TRP A 267 19.39 -10.98 4.60
N LYS A 268 20.38 -10.59 5.43
CA LYS A 268 20.17 -9.66 6.56
C LYS A 268 19.87 -8.25 6.04
N LEU A 269 20.56 -7.83 4.98
CA LEU A 269 20.32 -6.53 4.34
C LEU A 269 18.92 -6.47 3.70
N TYR A 270 18.49 -7.54 3.04
CA TYR A 270 17.12 -7.66 2.53
C TYR A 270 16.09 -7.58 3.66
N ALA A 271 16.27 -8.35 4.73
CA ALA A 271 15.38 -8.37 5.89
C ALA A 271 15.26 -7.00 6.59
N PHE A 272 16.37 -6.27 6.76
CA PHE A 272 16.38 -5.00 7.48
C PHE A 272 16.03 -3.79 6.61
N VAL A 273 16.48 -3.73 5.36
CA VAL A 273 16.32 -2.52 4.53
C VAL A 273 15.03 -2.55 3.71
N THR A 274 14.52 -3.73 3.38
CA THR A 274 13.35 -3.86 2.51
C THR A 274 12.11 -4.41 3.22
N PHE A 275 12.28 -5.44 4.07
CA PHE A 275 11.16 -6.09 4.72
C PHE A 275 10.69 -5.34 5.98
N MET A 276 11.60 -4.97 6.88
CA MET A 276 11.29 -4.23 8.11
C MET A 276 10.47 -2.93 7.90
N PRO A 277 10.85 -2.00 6.99
CA PRO A 277 10.07 -0.79 6.77
C PRO A 277 8.65 -1.09 6.25
N GLU A 278 8.51 -2.10 5.39
CA GLU A 278 7.22 -2.52 4.85
C GLU A 278 6.32 -3.13 5.93
N CYS A 279 6.90 -3.93 6.83
CA CYS A 279 6.24 -4.49 8.00
C CYS A 279 5.76 -3.39 8.96
N ILE A 280 6.61 -2.40 9.26
CA ILE A 280 6.25 -1.29 10.14
C ILE A 280 5.13 -0.46 9.51
N ALA A 281 5.24 -0.10 8.23
CA ALA A 281 4.20 0.64 7.52
C ALA A 281 2.87 -0.13 7.51
N SER A 282 2.91 -1.45 7.26
CA SER A 282 1.72 -2.30 7.27
C SER A 282 1.11 -2.43 8.67
N GLY A 283 1.93 -2.48 9.72
CA GLY A 283 1.46 -2.48 11.11
C GLY A 283 0.80 -1.16 11.52
N ILE A 284 1.36 -0.03 11.11
CA ILE A 284 0.73 1.29 11.29
C ILE A 284 -0.64 1.33 10.59
N TRP A 285 -0.76 0.73 9.41
CA TRP A 285 -2.04 0.61 8.72
C TRP A 285 -3.10 -0.18 9.49
N VAL A 286 -2.71 -1.27 10.16
CA VAL A 286 -3.62 -1.98 11.07
C VAL A 286 -4.11 -1.03 12.17
N VAL A 287 -3.21 -0.26 12.80
CA VAL A 287 -3.58 0.73 13.84
C VAL A 287 -4.53 1.79 13.29
N ILE A 288 -4.26 2.34 12.11
CA ILE A 288 -5.13 3.31 11.42
C ILE A 288 -6.53 2.72 11.21
N LEU A 289 -6.65 1.49 10.73
CA LEU A 289 -7.93 0.81 10.53
C LEU A 289 -8.71 0.66 11.84
N TRP A 290 -8.02 0.32 12.93
CA TRP A 290 -8.63 0.26 14.26
C TRP A 290 -9.13 1.62 14.74
N CYS A 291 -8.34 2.68 14.54
CA CYS A 291 -8.73 4.04 14.86
C CYS A 291 -9.95 4.48 14.04
N LEU A 292 -9.97 4.20 12.74
CA LEU A 292 -11.12 4.48 11.85
C LEU A 292 -12.37 3.72 12.28
N SER A 293 -12.23 2.42 12.56
CA SER A 293 -13.32 1.59 13.03
C SER A 293 -13.94 2.11 14.33
N LYS A 294 -13.12 2.52 15.31
CA LYS A 294 -13.60 3.09 16.57
C LYS A 294 -14.32 4.43 16.37
N HIS A 295 -13.79 5.29 15.50
CA HIS A 295 -14.41 6.58 15.21
C HIS A 295 -15.77 6.44 14.55
N LEU A 296 -15.90 5.57 13.54
CA LEU A 296 -17.19 5.30 12.89
C LEU A 296 -18.23 4.73 13.86
N LYS A 297 -17.80 3.91 14.83
CA LYS A 297 -18.67 3.42 15.90
C LYS A 297 -19.20 4.61 16.73
N HIS A 298 -18.33 5.52 17.14
CA HIS A 298 -18.70 6.69 17.95
C HIS A 298 -19.61 7.67 17.21
N GLU A 299 -19.40 7.91 15.91
CA GLU A 299 -20.32 8.72 15.09
C GLU A 299 -21.73 8.12 15.10
N ARG A 300 -21.86 6.80 14.91
CA ARG A 300 -23.17 6.11 14.87
C ARG A 300 -23.95 6.23 16.18
N TYR A 301 -23.27 6.13 17.32
CA TYR A 301 -23.91 6.32 18.64
C TYR A 301 -24.39 7.76 18.84
N ASN A 302 -23.63 8.75 18.38
CA ASN A 302 -23.98 10.15 18.54
C ASN A 302 -25.05 10.64 17.57
N THR A 303 -25.19 10.01 16.39
CA THR A 303 -26.23 10.36 15.41
C THR A 303 -27.56 9.62 15.60
N GLY A 304 -27.71 8.82 16.66
CA GLY A 304 -29.01 8.24 17.06
C GLY A 304 -29.64 7.23 16.08
N SER A 305 -28.89 6.68 15.11
CA SER A 305 -29.42 5.71 14.16
C SER A 305 -29.23 4.27 14.67
N GLU A 306 -30.04 3.92 15.67
CA GLU A 306 -30.66 2.60 15.91
C GLU A 306 -31.12 2.57 17.36
N SER A 307 -32.39 2.93 17.56
CA SER A 307 -33.17 2.37 18.67
C SER A 307 -32.99 0.85 18.63
N PRO A 308 -32.54 0.19 19.71
CA PRO A 308 -32.67 -1.25 19.77
C PRO A 308 -34.16 -1.55 19.63
N LEU A 309 -34.51 -2.43 18.70
CA LEU A 309 -35.84 -3.00 18.55
C LEU A 309 -36.28 -3.55 19.91
N VAL A 310 -36.95 -2.72 20.70
CA VAL A 310 -37.77 -3.17 21.81
C VAL A 310 -38.97 -3.82 21.13
N PRO A 311 -39.18 -5.13 21.28
CA PRO A 311 -40.42 -5.74 20.81
C PRO A 311 -41.56 -5.00 21.52
N LYS A 312 -42.48 -4.44 20.73
CA LYS A 312 -43.74 -3.93 21.28
C LYS A 312 -44.37 -5.10 22.02
N ALA A 313 -44.65 -4.90 23.31
CA ALA A 313 -45.61 -5.73 24.01
C ALA A 313 -46.94 -5.58 23.24
N ASP A 314 -47.48 -6.71 22.78
CA ASP A 314 -48.86 -6.78 22.32
C ASP A 314 -49.75 -6.59 23.56
N ASP A 315 -50.19 -5.36 23.78
CA ASP A 315 -51.38 -5.10 24.59
C ASP A 315 -52.60 -5.35 23.68
N SER A 316 -53.06 -6.61 23.66
CA SER A 316 -54.36 -6.97 23.12
C SER A 316 -55.40 -6.86 24.24
N ASP A 317 -55.98 -5.68 24.40
CA ASP A 317 -57.29 -5.50 25.03
C ASP A 317 -58.34 -5.33 23.93
N SER A 318 -59.06 -6.42 23.64
CA SER A 318 -60.43 -6.44 23.10
C SER A 318 -61.05 -7.82 23.31
#